data_AF-A0A8T3NKH9-F1
#
_entry.id   AF-A0A8T3NKH9-F1
#
_cell.length_a   1.000
_cell.length_b   1.000
_cell.length_c   1.000
_cell.angle_alpha   90.00
_cell.angle_beta   90.00
_cell.angle_gamma   90.00
#
_symmetry.space_group_name_H-M   'P 1'
#
loop_
_entity.id
_entity.type
_entity.pdbx_description
1 polymer ?
#
loop_
_entity_poly.entity_id
_entity_poly.type
_entity_poly.pdbx_seq_one_letter_code
_entity_poly.pdbx_strand_id
1 'polypeptide(L)'
;MTCDRRLVSSYRDGELTPESRSEVGEHLQECAECAAALRGYRRLAQTIRSMPVQPVPPSLAVGLRRELAEREARRTRIGPFGALVRAAAPAFAAAGVAVAVLVLLRPGAGEAPRSISTAAQPAQDSGSRERSAVAQQPVASRAVAVAPPAYDRVSGDDLVGFSGALAEERLRKAPASISRLYESNQMFPRQLGMPAEGSKAVTLLEQSFQGGLAIRRGDTREIYVLNRADKTWSAYQDNAKSGAPVVIEGAPPPGAVAPEGGFGHLWLSYPELRERLGWAVYATRGSGGAIQVFERGLILWSPHGLLYVLADDGTWKTYPDAAPL
;
A
#
# COMPACT_ATOMS: atom_id res chain seq x y z
N MET A 1 20.94 -24.52 5.42
CA MET A 1 20.28 -24.13 4.15
C MET A 1 21.32 -23.82 3.08
N THR A 2 20.98 -24.03 1.80
CA THR A 2 21.83 -23.60 0.67
C THR A 2 21.64 -22.11 0.37
N CYS A 3 22.68 -21.45 -0.10
CA CYS A 3 22.64 -20.03 -0.47
C CYS A 3 21.83 -19.83 -1.76
N ASP A 4 20.51 -19.62 -1.65
CA ASP A 4 19.64 -19.28 -2.78
C ASP A 4 19.25 -17.79 -2.77
N ARG A 5 19.70 -17.06 -3.80
CA ARG A 5 19.38 -15.63 -3.97
C ARG A 5 17.89 -15.35 -4.15
N ARG A 6 17.12 -16.30 -4.68
CA ARG A 6 15.66 -16.15 -4.86
C ARG A 6 14.97 -16.06 -3.51
N LEU A 7 15.32 -16.94 -2.57
CA LEU A 7 14.79 -16.91 -1.21
C LEU A 7 15.12 -15.61 -0.48
N VAL A 8 16.32 -15.06 -0.68
CA VAL A 8 16.69 -13.75 -0.12
C VAL A 8 15.85 -12.61 -0.70
N SER A 9 15.52 -12.66 -2.00
CA SER A 9 14.60 -11.69 -2.63
C SER A 9 13.18 -11.84 -2.06
N SER A 10 12.62 -13.05 -2.04
CA SER A 10 11.28 -13.31 -1.49
C SER A 10 11.18 -12.97 -0.01
N TYR A 11 12.25 -13.20 0.77
CA TYR A 11 12.36 -12.76 2.17
C TYR A 11 12.25 -11.24 2.30
N ARG A 12 12.91 -10.49 1.41
CA ARG A 12 12.85 -9.03 1.36
C ARG A 12 11.47 -8.53 0.95
N ASP A 13 10.82 -9.21 0.02
CA ASP A 13 9.49 -8.84 -0.51
C ASP A 13 8.35 -9.26 0.43
N GLY A 14 8.63 -10.16 1.39
CA GLY A 14 7.68 -10.62 2.39
C GLY A 14 6.76 -11.74 1.89
N GLU A 15 7.16 -12.45 0.84
CA GLU A 15 6.36 -13.48 0.16
C GLU A 15 6.56 -14.88 0.76
N LEU A 16 7.50 -15.03 1.69
CA LEU A 16 7.77 -16.31 2.37
C LEU A 16 6.72 -16.62 3.44
N THR A 17 6.42 -17.91 3.63
CA THR A 17 5.65 -18.39 4.78
C THR A 17 6.40 -18.08 6.10
N PRO A 18 5.72 -18.02 7.26
CA PRO A 18 6.36 -17.75 8.54
C PRO A 18 7.54 -18.68 8.85
N GLU A 19 7.40 -19.97 8.53
CA GLU A 19 8.41 -21.00 8.77
C GLU A 19 9.65 -20.74 7.91
N SER A 20 9.50 -20.63 6.58
CA SER A 20 10.61 -20.35 5.67
C SER A 20 11.24 -18.99 5.93
N ARG A 21 10.47 -18.02 6.43
CA ARG A 21 10.99 -16.71 6.83
C ARG A 21 11.91 -16.84 8.04
N SER A 22 11.57 -17.67 9.03
CA SER A 22 12.44 -17.93 10.19
C SER A 22 13.74 -18.58 9.75
N GLU A 23 13.66 -19.63 8.94
CA GLU A 23 14.83 -20.37 8.44
C GLU A 23 15.78 -19.49 7.63
N VAL A 24 15.24 -18.65 6.72
CA VAL A 24 16.06 -17.68 5.98
C VAL A 24 16.60 -16.59 6.91
N GLY A 25 15.84 -16.17 7.92
CA GLY A 25 16.27 -15.22 8.94
C GLY A 25 17.50 -15.69 9.72
N GLU A 26 17.48 -16.95 10.17
CA GLU A 26 18.63 -17.60 10.84
C GLU A 26 19.83 -17.71 9.90
N HIS A 27 19.62 -18.17 8.66
CA HIS A 27 20.70 -18.28 7.67
C HIS A 27 21.37 -16.92 7.36
N LEU A 28 20.59 -15.83 7.34
CA LEU A 28 21.11 -14.48 7.12
C LEU A 28 22.01 -13.97 8.26
N GLN A 29 21.90 -14.55 9.47
CA GLN A 29 22.80 -14.23 10.59
C GLN A 29 24.15 -14.95 10.45
N GLU A 30 24.16 -16.13 9.83
CA GLU A 30 25.35 -16.98 9.71
C GLU A 30 26.10 -16.80 8.38
N CYS A 31 25.41 -16.40 7.31
CA CYS A 31 25.99 -16.31 5.96
C CYS A 31 26.25 -14.88 5.51
N ALA A 32 27.54 -14.51 5.44
CA ALA A 32 27.97 -13.17 5.01
C ALA A 32 27.58 -12.84 3.55
N GLU A 33 27.57 -13.81 2.65
CA GLU A 33 27.23 -13.60 1.23
C GLU A 33 25.74 -13.31 1.04
N CYS A 34 24.86 -14.09 1.66
CA CYS A 34 23.41 -13.86 1.63
C CYS A 34 23.04 -12.55 2.31
N ALA A 35 23.69 -12.21 3.42
CA ALA A 35 23.53 -10.89 4.06
C ALA A 35 23.96 -9.75 3.11
N ALA A 36 25.07 -9.91 2.38
CA ALA A 36 25.51 -8.94 1.37
C ALA A 36 24.52 -8.80 0.21
N ALA A 37 23.96 -9.91 -0.27
CA ALA A 37 22.94 -9.90 -1.31
C ALA A 37 21.68 -9.14 -0.85
N LEU A 38 21.21 -9.39 0.37
CA LEU A 38 20.08 -8.68 0.96
C LEU A 38 20.34 -7.17 1.07
N ARG A 39 21.55 -6.76 1.50
CA ARG A 39 21.97 -5.36 1.50
C ARG A 39 21.93 -4.76 0.09
N GLY A 40 22.39 -5.49 -0.92
CA GLY A 40 22.33 -5.09 -2.32
C GLY A 40 20.90 -4.84 -2.81
N TYR A 41 19.98 -5.76 -2.54
CA TYR A 41 18.56 -5.60 -2.90
C TYR A 41 17.90 -4.41 -2.20
N ARG A 42 18.19 -4.21 -0.91
CA ARG A 42 17.70 -3.04 -0.15
C ARG A 42 18.20 -1.72 -0.74
N ARG A 43 19.49 -1.64 -1.09
CA ARG A 43 20.09 -0.45 -1.71
C ARG A 43 19.49 -0.16 -3.09
N LEU A 44 19.33 -1.17 -3.94
CA LEU A 44 18.71 -1.00 -5.27
C LEU A 44 17.28 -0.48 -5.16
N ALA A 45 16.48 -1.09 -4.29
CA ALA A 45 15.11 -0.65 -4.05
C ALA A 45 15.04 0.78 -3.51
N GLN A 46 15.98 1.16 -2.65
CA GLN A 46 16.10 2.51 -2.11
C GLN A 46 16.43 3.52 -3.20
N THR A 47 17.39 3.24 -4.09
CA THR A 47 17.71 4.11 -5.22
C THR A 47 16.46 4.36 -6.06
N ILE A 48 15.75 3.30 -6.46
CA ILE A 48 14.53 3.40 -7.28
C ILE A 48 13.46 4.25 -6.57
N ARG A 49 13.24 4.07 -5.28
CA ARG A 49 12.22 4.84 -4.53
C ARG A 49 12.56 6.31 -4.34
N SER A 50 13.85 6.63 -4.25
CA SER A 50 14.32 8.01 -4.11
C SER A 50 14.32 8.78 -5.44
N MET A 51 14.15 8.08 -6.58
CA MET A 51 14.10 8.73 -7.87
C MET A 51 12.83 9.58 -8.02
N PRO A 52 12.92 10.76 -8.67
CA PRO A 52 11.74 11.52 -9.04
C PRO A 52 10.86 10.68 -9.98
N VAL A 53 9.63 10.39 -9.56
CA VAL A 53 8.64 9.76 -10.43
C VAL A 53 8.31 10.76 -11.54
N GLN A 54 8.67 10.43 -12.77
CA GLN A 54 8.27 11.23 -13.92
C GLN A 54 6.75 11.07 -14.10
N PRO A 55 5.96 12.16 -14.05
CA PRO A 55 4.52 12.06 -14.24
C PRO A 55 4.25 11.49 -15.63
N VAL A 56 3.34 10.51 -15.71
CA VAL A 56 2.96 9.91 -16.99
C VAL A 56 2.39 11.02 -17.88
N PRO A 57 2.97 11.28 -19.06
CA PRO A 57 2.46 12.32 -19.95
C PRO A 57 1.00 12.03 -20.33
N PRO A 58 0.08 13.03 -20.33
CA PRO A 58 -1.32 12.80 -20.69
C PRO A 58 -1.50 12.20 -22.09
N SER A 59 -0.59 12.54 -23.02
CA SER A 59 -0.55 12.01 -24.38
C SER A 59 -0.26 10.51 -24.43
N LEU A 60 0.46 9.95 -23.45
CA LEU A 60 0.78 8.54 -23.41
C LEU A 60 -0.48 7.69 -23.25
N ALA A 61 -1.40 8.10 -22.38
CA ALA A 61 -2.66 7.40 -22.18
C ALA A 61 -3.53 7.43 -23.45
N VAL A 62 -3.55 8.56 -24.17
CA VAL A 62 -4.27 8.69 -25.44
C VAL A 62 -3.64 7.80 -26.52
N GLY A 63 -2.32 7.84 -26.65
CA GLY A 63 -1.57 7.02 -27.60
C GLY A 63 -1.74 5.52 -27.35
N LEU A 64 -1.63 5.09 -26.08
CA LEU A 64 -1.79 3.69 -25.70
C LEU A 64 -3.20 3.17 -25.99
N ARG A 65 -4.25 3.94 -25.69
CA ARG A 65 -5.63 3.54 -26.00
C ARG A 65 -5.85 3.38 -27.50
N ARG A 66 -5.30 4.28 -28.31
CA ARG A 66 -5.36 4.19 -29.77
C ARG A 66 -4.66 2.93 -30.27
N GLU A 67 -3.44 2.69 -29.80
CA GLU A 67 -2.64 1.52 -30.19
C GLU A 67 -3.33 0.20 -29.81
N LEU A 68 -3.91 0.12 -28.61
CA LEU A 68 -4.67 -1.05 -28.16
C LEU A 68 -5.93 -1.27 -29.02
N ALA A 69 -6.69 -0.21 -29.31
CA ALA A 69 -7.87 -0.30 -30.17
C ALA A 69 -7.50 -0.75 -31.59
N GLU A 70 -6.39 -0.26 -32.15
CA GLU A 70 -5.89 -0.69 -33.46
C GLU A 70 -5.43 -2.16 -33.46
N ARG A 71 -4.81 -2.65 -32.38
CA ARG A 71 -4.42 -4.06 -32.24
C ARG A 71 -5.62 -4.97 -32.07
N GLU A 72 -6.63 -4.56 -31.30
CA GLU A 72 -7.89 -5.29 -31.18
C GLU A 72 -8.66 -5.32 -32.49
N ALA A 73 -8.72 -4.20 -33.22
CA ALA A 73 -9.29 -4.15 -34.57
C ALA A 73 -8.54 -5.05 -35.56
N ARG A 74 -7.20 -5.12 -35.49
CA ARG A 74 -6.40 -6.06 -36.29
C ARG A 74 -6.65 -7.52 -35.90
N ARG A 75 -6.80 -7.83 -34.61
CA ARG A 75 -7.09 -9.19 -34.11
C ARG A 75 -8.50 -9.66 -34.49
N THR A 76 -9.46 -8.74 -34.54
CA THR A 76 -10.86 -9.02 -34.91
C THR A 76 -11.12 -8.94 -36.41
N ARG A 77 -10.19 -8.37 -37.21
CA ARG A 77 -10.15 -8.53 -38.67
C ARG A 77 -9.75 -9.96 -39.03
N ILE A 78 -10.71 -10.85 -38.93
CA ILE A 78 -10.70 -12.11 -39.65
C ILE A 78 -10.77 -11.75 -41.15
N GLY A 79 -9.73 -12.05 -41.92
CA GLY A 79 -9.73 -11.86 -43.37
C GLY A 79 -10.84 -12.67 -44.07
N PRO A 80 -11.11 -12.43 -45.37
CA PRO A 80 -12.21 -13.07 -46.09
C PRO A 80 -12.19 -14.61 -46.00
N PHE A 81 -11.00 -15.21 -45.85
CA PHE A 81 -10.83 -16.66 -45.68
C PHE A 81 -11.27 -17.21 -44.31
N GLY A 82 -11.17 -16.44 -43.22
CA GLY A 82 -11.56 -16.93 -41.89
C GLY A 82 -13.06 -16.82 -41.61
N ALA A 83 -13.79 -16.00 -42.37
CA ALA A 83 -15.26 -16.02 -42.40
C ALA A 83 -15.78 -17.32 -43.08
N LEU A 84 -15.08 -17.80 -44.11
CA LEU A 84 -15.36 -19.08 -44.79
C LEU A 84 -15.19 -20.30 -43.86
N VAL A 85 -14.19 -20.28 -42.97
CA VAL A 85 -13.97 -21.37 -41.98
C VAL A 85 -15.08 -21.42 -40.92
N ARG A 86 -15.69 -20.28 -40.54
CA ARG A 86 -16.84 -20.26 -39.62
C ARG A 86 -18.16 -20.68 -40.29
N ALA A 87 -18.31 -20.45 -41.60
CA ALA A 87 -19.47 -20.92 -42.35
C ALA A 87 -19.47 -22.46 -42.56
N ALA A 88 -18.33 -23.13 -42.44
CA ALA A 88 -18.20 -24.59 -42.56
C ALA A 88 -18.29 -25.36 -41.22
N ALA A 89 -18.34 -24.65 -40.07
CA ALA A 89 -18.41 -25.27 -38.75
C ALA A 89 -19.65 -26.15 -38.46
N PRO A 90 -20.85 -25.97 -39.07
CA PRO A 90 -21.95 -26.90 -38.83
C PRO A 90 -21.80 -28.25 -39.55
N ALA A 91 -20.84 -28.43 -40.47
CA ALA A 91 -20.68 -29.68 -41.21
C ALA A 91 -19.88 -30.77 -40.48
N PHE A 92 -19.01 -30.41 -39.52
CA PHE A 92 -18.21 -31.40 -38.77
C PHE A 92 -18.89 -31.91 -37.48
N ALA A 93 -19.94 -31.25 -36.99
CA ALA A 93 -20.70 -31.71 -35.82
C ALA A 93 -21.64 -32.90 -36.15
N ALA A 94 -22.07 -33.06 -37.40
CA ALA A 94 -22.97 -34.14 -37.81
C ALA A 94 -22.28 -35.51 -37.93
N ALA A 95 -20.97 -35.55 -38.19
CA ALA A 95 -20.24 -36.82 -38.33
C ALA A 95 -19.92 -37.49 -36.97
N GLY A 96 -19.73 -36.70 -35.90
CA GLY A 96 -19.44 -37.24 -34.56
C GLY A 96 -20.66 -37.85 -33.86
N VAL A 97 -21.85 -37.30 -34.08
CA VAL A 97 -23.10 -37.78 -33.47
C VAL A 97 -23.53 -39.14 -34.06
N ALA A 98 -23.30 -39.38 -35.35
CA ALA A 98 -23.62 -40.66 -35.98
C ALA A 98 -22.80 -41.84 -35.40
N VAL A 99 -21.54 -41.60 -35.03
CA VAL A 99 -20.67 -42.63 -34.42
C VAL A 99 -21.08 -42.91 -32.97
N ALA A 100 -21.48 -41.88 -32.21
CA ALA A 100 -21.94 -42.06 -30.82
C ALA A 100 -23.29 -42.79 -30.72
N VAL A 101 -24.21 -42.54 -31.65
CA VAL A 101 -25.52 -43.22 -31.70
C VAL A 101 -25.36 -44.71 -32.07
N LEU A 102 -24.40 -45.05 -32.95
CA LEU A 102 -24.15 -46.45 -33.33
C LEU A 102 -23.54 -47.29 -32.19
N VAL A 103 -22.77 -46.67 -31.28
CA VAL A 103 -22.16 -47.35 -30.13
C VAL A 103 -23.16 -47.56 -28.98
N LEU A 104 -24.13 -46.64 -28.82
CA LEU A 104 -25.16 -46.71 -27.76
C LEU A 104 -26.37 -47.61 -28.11
N LEU A 105 -26.49 -48.08 -29.35
CA LEU A 105 -27.54 -49.00 -29.78
C LEU A 105 -27.20 -50.50 -29.57
N ARG A 106 -26.16 -50.82 -28.80
CA ARG A 106 -25.97 -52.20 -28.33
C ARG A 106 -26.95 -52.52 -27.20
N PRO A 107 -27.85 -53.50 -27.35
CA PRO A 107 -28.86 -53.82 -26.35
C PRO A 107 -28.27 -54.73 -25.26
N GLY A 108 -28.60 -54.48 -24.00
CA GLY A 108 -28.30 -55.40 -22.91
C GLY A 108 -28.61 -54.85 -21.51
N ALA A 109 -29.82 -55.17 -21.03
CA ALA A 109 -30.28 -55.34 -19.63
C ALA A 109 -29.87 -54.28 -18.58
N GLY A 110 -30.80 -53.47 -18.09
CA GLY A 110 -31.55 -53.74 -16.83
C GLY A 110 -30.90 -52.92 -15.70
N GLU A 111 -31.56 -52.12 -14.87
CA GLU A 111 -32.85 -52.23 -14.20
C GLU A 111 -33.23 -50.82 -13.66
N ALA A 112 -34.53 -50.53 -13.55
CA ALA A 112 -35.07 -49.35 -12.86
C ALA A 112 -35.31 -49.68 -11.37
N PRO A 113 -35.99 -48.87 -10.51
CA PRO A 113 -36.31 -47.43 -10.53
C PRO A 113 -36.05 -46.76 -9.15
N ARG A 114 -36.35 -45.46 -9.01
CA ARG A 114 -37.37 -44.95 -8.06
C ARG A 114 -37.53 -43.43 -8.15
N SER A 115 -38.74 -43.06 -8.56
CA SER A 115 -39.36 -41.74 -8.48
C SER A 115 -39.62 -41.31 -7.04
N ILE A 116 -39.52 -40.01 -6.73
CA ILE A 116 -40.56 -39.29 -5.98
C ILE A 116 -40.69 -37.87 -6.55
N SER A 117 -41.93 -37.54 -6.90
CA SER A 117 -42.47 -36.26 -7.34
C SER A 117 -42.75 -35.34 -6.15
N THR A 118 -42.68 -34.01 -6.28
CA THR A 118 -43.63 -33.07 -5.64
C THR A 118 -43.56 -31.67 -6.29
N ALA A 119 -44.71 -31.29 -6.89
CA ALA A 119 -45.40 -29.99 -6.98
C ALA A 119 -44.59 -28.67 -6.81
N ALA A 120 -44.58 -27.76 -7.80
CA ALA A 120 -45.61 -26.77 -8.20
C ALA A 120 -45.62 -25.46 -7.36
N GLN A 121 -45.04 -24.40 -7.97
CA GLN A 121 -45.41 -22.95 -8.08
C GLN A 121 -46.00 -22.16 -6.88
N PRO A 122 -46.08 -20.80 -6.92
CA PRO A 122 -45.22 -19.75 -7.50
C PRO A 122 -44.82 -18.68 -6.44
N ALA A 123 -43.89 -17.77 -6.77
CA ALA A 123 -43.60 -16.60 -5.93
C ALA A 123 -43.99 -15.30 -6.66
N GLN A 124 -45.05 -14.66 -6.18
CA GLN A 124 -45.27 -13.22 -6.29
C GLN A 124 -45.34 -12.70 -4.85
N ASP A 125 -44.53 -11.70 -4.49
CA ASP A 125 -45.08 -10.56 -3.80
C ASP A 125 -44.21 -9.31 -3.98
N SER A 126 -44.91 -8.20 -4.11
CA SER A 126 -44.45 -6.87 -4.47
C SER A 126 -44.46 -6.04 -3.19
N GLY A 127 -43.30 -5.69 -2.66
CA GLY A 127 -43.17 -4.90 -1.43
C GLY A 127 -42.40 -3.60 -1.67
N SER A 128 -43.16 -2.53 -1.81
CA SER A 128 -42.75 -1.17 -2.15
C SER A 128 -41.86 -0.49 -1.10
N ARG A 129 -40.89 0.26 -1.63
CA ARG A 129 -40.31 1.55 -1.17
C ARG A 129 -40.74 2.05 0.22
N GLU A 130 -39.73 2.41 1.01
CA GLU A 130 -39.66 3.75 1.60
C GLU A 130 -38.20 4.19 1.73
N ARG A 131 -37.87 5.25 0.97
CA ARG A 131 -36.60 5.97 1.04
C ARG A 131 -36.73 6.96 2.20
N SER A 132 -35.97 6.77 3.26
CA SER A 132 -35.63 7.88 4.16
C SER A 132 -34.24 8.38 3.82
N ALA A 133 -34.21 9.39 2.96
CA ALA A 133 -33.05 10.25 2.77
C ALA A 133 -32.92 11.13 4.01
N VAL A 134 -32.02 10.77 4.92
CA VAL A 134 -31.51 11.71 5.92
C VAL A 134 -30.33 12.43 5.29
N ALA A 135 -30.60 13.65 4.84
CA ALA A 135 -29.58 14.60 4.43
C ALA A 135 -28.64 14.86 5.63
N GLN A 136 -27.40 14.38 5.55
CA GLN A 136 -26.33 14.84 6.43
C GLN A 136 -25.63 16.00 5.73
N GLN A 137 -25.86 17.19 6.28
CA GLN A 137 -25.22 18.43 5.86
C GLN A 137 -23.68 18.32 5.94
N PRO A 138 -22.94 18.95 5.00
CA PRO A 138 -21.49 19.01 5.08
C PRO A 138 -21.10 19.98 6.21
N VAL A 139 -20.66 19.43 7.34
CA VAL A 139 -19.91 20.23 8.32
C VAL A 139 -18.57 20.53 7.66
N ALA A 140 -18.41 21.77 7.19
CA ALA A 140 -17.15 22.30 6.73
C ALA A 140 -16.13 22.21 7.88
N SER A 141 -15.47 21.06 7.96
CA SER A 141 -14.42 20.80 8.93
C SER A 141 -13.17 21.46 8.39
N ARG A 142 -12.99 22.72 8.79
CA ARG A 142 -11.72 23.44 8.64
C ARG A 142 -10.62 22.49 9.12
N ALA A 143 -9.78 22.02 8.19
CA ALA A 143 -8.62 21.21 8.51
C ALA A 143 -7.76 21.98 9.51
N VAL A 144 -7.89 21.66 10.80
CA VAL A 144 -6.86 21.98 11.77
C VAL A 144 -5.81 20.92 11.51
N ALA A 145 -4.76 21.30 10.78
CA ALA A 145 -3.50 20.58 10.88
C ALA A 145 -3.22 20.46 12.37
N VAL A 146 -3.26 19.24 12.90
CA VAL A 146 -2.84 19.02 14.27
C VAL A 146 -1.40 19.47 14.28
N ALA A 147 -1.13 20.59 14.97
CA ALA A 147 0.23 21.00 15.25
C ALA A 147 0.95 19.77 15.78
N PRO A 148 2.21 19.49 15.34
CA PRO A 148 2.97 18.37 15.89
C PRO A 148 2.77 18.37 17.41
N PRO A 149 2.43 17.20 18.02
CA PRO A 149 2.00 17.15 19.41
C PRO A 149 2.96 17.99 20.23
N ALA A 150 2.44 18.91 21.05
CA ALA A 150 3.27 19.79 21.85
C ALA A 150 4.25 18.92 22.64
N TYR A 151 5.48 18.82 22.12
CA TYR A 151 6.53 18.04 22.73
C TYR A 151 6.87 18.79 24.00
N ASP A 152 6.78 18.13 25.15
CA ASP A 152 7.05 18.76 26.45
C ASP A 152 8.32 19.61 26.34
N ARG A 153 8.12 20.93 26.29
CA ARG A 153 9.22 21.88 26.20
C ARG A 153 9.88 21.84 27.56
N VAL A 154 11.03 21.18 27.64
CA VAL A 154 11.91 21.38 28.78
C VAL A 154 12.32 22.86 28.77
N SER A 155 11.86 23.62 29.75
CA SER A 155 12.15 25.05 29.90
C SER A 155 13.66 25.29 29.92
N GLY A 156 14.13 26.19 29.07
CA GLY A 156 15.54 26.38 28.71
C GLY A 156 16.43 27.08 29.73
N ASP A 157 16.03 27.19 31.01
CA ASP A 157 16.75 28.03 31.97
C ASP A 157 17.95 27.34 32.66
N ASP A 158 18.21 26.04 32.45
CA ASP A 158 19.28 25.29 33.15
C ASP A 158 20.36 24.62 32.27
N LEU A 159 20.50 24.95 30.98
CA LEU A 159 21.22 24.09 30.01
C LEU A 159 22.47 24.68 29.33
N VAL A 160 23.45 25.14 30.10
CA VAL A 160 24.83 25.31 29.57
C VAL A 160 25.72 24.22 30.17
N GLY A 161 25.61 23.00 29.63
CA GLY A 161 26.47 21.86 29.98
C GLY A 161 25.75 20.50 30.04
N PHE A 162 24.51 20.47 30.53
CA PHE A 162 23.74 19.21 30.69
C PHE A 162 22.99 18.75 29.43
N SER A 163 22.78 19.65 28.45
CA SER A 163 22.03 19.35 27.21
C SER A 163 22.71 18.30 26.33
N GLY A 164 24.03 18.36 26.19
CA GLY A 164 24.80 17.49 25.29
C GLY A 164 24.80 16.02 25.75
N ALA A 165 25.16 15.77 27.01
CA ALA A 165 25.21 14.42 27.57
C ALA A 165 23.82 13.76 27.61
N LEU A 166 22.76 14.53 27.87
CA LEU A 166 21.38 14.02 27.83
C LEU A 166 20.93 13.69 26.40
N ALA A 167 21.31 14.51 25.41
CA ALA A 167 21.04 14.21 24.01
C ALA A 167 21.76 12.93 23.57
N GLU A 168 23.03 12.76 23.93
CA GLU A 168 23.80 11.55 23.64
C GLU A 168 23.17 10.29 24.26
N GLU A 169 22.77 10.34 25.54
CA GLU A 169 22.13 9.22 26.21
C GLU A 169 20.77 8.87 25.58
N ARG A 170 19.97 9.86 25.19
CA ARG A 170 18.69 9.64 24.50
C ARG A 170 18.89 9.05 23.10
N LEU A 171 19.87 9.54 22.33
CA LEU A 171 20.21 8.97 21.01
C LEU A 171 20.79 7.56 21.13
N ARG A 172 21.53 7.25 22.18
CA ARG A 172 22.04 5.89 22.45
C ARG A 172 20.90 4.88 22.63
N LYS A 173 19.77 5.31 23.20
CA LYS A 173 18.55 4.49 23.35
C LYS A 173 17.65 4.50 22.11
N ALA A 174 17.88 5.39 21.15
CA ALA A 174 17.15 5.45 19.91
C ALA A 174 17.64 4.36 18.92
N PRO A 175 16.80 3.95 17.95
CA PRO A 175 17.20 3.03 16.89
C PRO A 175 18.44 3.54 16.16
N ALA A 176 19.42 2.65 15.95
CA ALA A 176 20.71 3.01 15.39
C ALA A 176 20.61 3.78 14.06
N SER A 177 19.62 3.50 13.21
CA SER A 177 19.39 4.24 11.97
C SER A 177 18.99 5.69 12.18
N ILE A 178 18.17 5.96 13.20
CA ILE A 178 17.76 7.31 13.56
C ILE A 178 18.96 8.06 14.16
N SER A 179 19.67 7.45 15.12
CA SER A 179 20.81 8.08 15.79
C SER A 179 21.90 8.47 14.79
N ARG A 180 22.26 7.55 13.89
CA ARG A 180 23.27 7.81 12.85
C ARG A 180 22.84 8.88 11.86
N LEU A 181 21.58 8.89 11.44
CA LEU A 181 21.07 9.95 10.58
C LEU A 181 21.16 11.31 11.27
N TYR A 182 20.79 11.37 12.55
CA TYR A 182 20.82 12.60 13.32
C TYR A 182 22.24 13.12 13.53
N GLU A 183 23.18 12.26 13.92
CA GLU A 183 24.59 12.60 14.16
C GLU A 183 25.32 13.00 12.88
N SER A 184 25.00 12.36 11.75
CA SER A 184 25.65 12.65 10.46
C SER A 184 25.20 13.97 9.82
N ASN A 185 24.10 14.57 10.28
CA ASN A 185 23.55 15.80 9.72
C ASN A 185 23.70 16.98 10.68
N GLN A 186 24.70 17.83 10.42
CA GLN A 186 25.02 19.01 11.23
C GLN A 186 23.86 20.03 11.34
N MET A 187 22.86 19.98 10.46
CA MET A 187 21.70 20.86 10.51
C MET A 187 20.63 20.38 11.49
N PHE A 188 20.58 19.10 11.84
CA PHE A 188 19.48 18.55 12.64
C PHE A 188 19.41 19.06 14.08
N PRO A 189 20.52 19.31 14.79
CA PRO A 189 20.45 20.00 16.08
C PRO A 189 19.78 21.37 16.01
N ARG A 190 19.94 22.10 14.89
CA ARG A 190 19.27 23.39 14.65
C ARG A 190 17.83 23.21 14.15
N GLN A 191 17.58 22.22 13.30
CA GLN A 191 16.26 22.02 12.70
C GLN A 191 15.30 21.31 13.67
N LEU A 192 15.68 20.16 14.19
CA LEU A 192 14.83 19.29 15.03
C LEU A 192 15.03 19.52 16.52
N GLY A 193 16.18 20.05 16.94
CA GLY A 193 16.49 20.24 18.36
C GLY A 193 16.83 18.92 19.07
N MET A 194 16.77 18.94 20.40
CA MET A 194 17.13 17.76 21.19
C MET A 194 16.15 16.60 20.98
N PRO A 195 16.63 15.34 21.02
CA PRO A 195 15.74 14.19 21.10
C PRO A 195 14.93 14.23 22.39
N ALA A 196 13.63 13.95 22.28
CA ALA A 196 12.76 13.71 23.42
C ALA A 196 13.10 12.36 24.07
N GLU A 197 12.61 12.17 25.30
CA GLU A 197 12.85 10.93 26.02
C GLU A 197 12.06 9.75 25.40
N GLY A 198 12.79 8.68 25.09
CA GLY A 198 12.23 7.45 24.56
C GLY A 198 12.03 7.46 23.04
N SER A 199 12.47 6.36 22.41
CA SER A 199 12.02 5.97 21.07
C SER A 199 10.96 4.89 21.22
N LYS A 200 9.96 4.90 20.34
CA LYS A 200 8.90 3.88 20.31
C LYS A 200 9.06 2.98 19.11
N ALA A 201 9.20 1.67 19.36
CA ALA A 201 8.92 0.68 18.34
C ALA A 201 7.41 0.64 18.11
N VAL A 202 6.98 0.84 16.86
CA VAL A 202 5.57 0.95 16.50
C VAL A 202 5.29 0.19 15.22
N THR A 203 4.08 -0.31 15.07
CA THR A 203 3.59 -0.75 13.76
C THR A 203 3.26 0.50 12.93
N LEU A 204 3.81 0.58 11.73
CA LEU A 204 3.46 1.59 10.73
C LEU A 204 2.62 0.93 9.65
N LEU A 205 1.53 1.59 9.27
CA LEU A 205 0.76 1.27 8.08
C LEU A 205 1.05 2.34 7.04
N GLU A 206 1.60 1.95 5.91
CA GLU A 206 2.00 2.86 4.83
C GLU A 206 1.10 2.66 3.62
N GLN A 207 0.52 3.76 3.12
CA GLN A 207 -0.35 3.78 1.95
C GLN A 207 0.15 4.81 0.95
N SER A 208 0.65 4.35 -0.20
CA SER A 208 1.11 5.23 -1.28
C SER A 208 -0.06 5.78 -2.08
N PHE A 209 0.00 7.07 -2.38
CA PHE A 209 -0.93 7.79 -3.25
C PHE A 209 -0.18 8.37 -4.46
N GLN A 210 -0.92 8.77 -5.49
CA GLN A 210 -0.35 9.39 -6.69
C GLN A 210 0.50 10.63 -6.34
N GLY A 211 -0.01 11.47 -5.45
CA GLY A 211 0.56 12.74 -5.01
C GLY A 211 1.30 12.69 -3.68
N GLY A 212 1.44 11.53 -3.02
CA GLY A 212 2.02 11.50 -1.69
C GLY A 212 2.05 10.13 -1.01
N LEU A 213 2.21 10.15 0.31
CA LEU A 213 2.22 8.99 1.18
C LEU A 213 1.41 9.30 2.44
N ALA A 214 0.60 8.36 2.91
CA ALA A 214 0.04 8.41 4.24
C ALA A 214 0.65 7.31 5.10
N ILE A 215 1.06 7.66 6.33
CA ILE A 215 1.65 6.74 7.30
C ILE A 215 0.80 6.80 8.56
N ARG A 216 0.18 5.69 8.95
CA ARG A 216 -0.57 5.59 10.19
C ARG A 216 0.25 4.85 11.25
N ARG A 217 0.31 5.43 12.44
CA ARG A 217 0.88 4.79 13.62
C ARG A 217 -0.11 3.83 14.26
N GLY A 218 0.36 2.65 14.65
CA GLY A 218 -0.45 1.64 15.31
C GLY A 218 -0.80 1.97 16.77
N ASP A 219 0.06 2.72 17.47
CA ASP A 219 -0.07 3.01 18.91
C ASP A 219 -1.09 4.12 19.21
N THR A 220 -1.02 5.20 18.45
CA THR A 220 -1.79 6.44 18.67
C THR A 220 -2.87 6.65 17.62
N ARG A 221 -2.84 5.86 16.54
CA ARG A 221 -3.72 6.01 15.37
C ARG A 221 -3.58 7.36 14.66
N GLU A 222 -2.51 8.11 14.89
CA GLU A 222 -2.18 9.30 14.10
C GLU A 222 -1.81 8.89 12.66
N ILE A 223 -2.34 9.62 11.69
CA ILE A 223 -2.01 9.53 10.27
C ILE A 223 -1.19 10.75 9.87
N TYR A 224 0.04 10.53 9.45
CA TYR A 224 0.88 11.54 8.82
C TYR A 224 0.70 11.49 7.31
N VAL A 225 0.27 12.61 6.73
CA VAL A 225 0.11 12.78 5.29
C VAL A 225 1.28 13.60 4.75
N LEU A 226 1.99 13.03 3.79
CA LEU A 226 3.22 13.56 3.20
C LEU A 226 2.94 13.94 1.75
N ASN A 227 2.79 15.24 1.48
CA ASN A 227 2.52 15.76 0.14
C ASN A 227 3.80 15.80 -0.69
N ARG A 228 3.79 15.18 -1.88
CA ARG A 228 4.99 15.08 -2.72
C ARG A 228 5.33 16.38 -3.43
N ALA A 229 4.32 17.13 -3.86
CA ALA A 229 4.47 18.30 -4.73
C ALA A 229 5.21 19.46 -4.04
N ASP A 230 4.79 19.82 -2.84
CA ASP A 230 5.31 20.97 -2.09
C ASP A 230 6.15 20.57 -0.86
N LYS A 231 6.35 19.26 -0.65
CA LYS A 231 7.10 18.71 0.49
C LYS A 231 6.54 19.14 1.85
N THR A 232 5.23 19.38 1.93
CA THR A 232 4.54 19.67 3.18
C THR A 232 3.93 18.42 3.79
N TRP A 233 3.82 18.38 5.11
CA TRP A 233 3.16 17.29 5.83
C TRP A 233 2.11 17.80 6.82
N SER A 234 1.18 16.93 7.18
CA SER A 234 0.13 17.21 8.15
C SER A 234 -0.24 15.96 8.93
N ALA A 235 -0.63 16.11 10.19
CA ALA A 235 -1.13 15.03 11.03
C ALA A 235 -2.66 15.07 11.15
N TYR A 236 -3.27 13.89 11.13
CA TYR A 236 -4.69 13.68 11.31
C TYR A 236 -4.93 12.52 12.26
N GLN A 237 -6.01 12.56 13.01
CA GLN A 237 -6.41 11.42 13.85
C GLN A 237 -7.26 10.42 13.04
N ASP A 238 -6.92 9.13 13.09
CA ASP A 238 -7.76 8.09 12.49
C ASP A 238 -8.98 7.77 13.37
N ASN A 239 -10.05 8.52 13.10
CA ASN A 239 -11.37 8.38 13.73
C ASN A 239 -12.26 7.32 13.05
N ALA A 240 -11.74 6.54 12.11
CA ALA A 240 -12.53 5.51 11.45
C ALA A 240 -12.96 4.44 12.47
N LYS A 241 -14.23 4.05 12.39
CA LYS A 241 -14.73 2.91 13.16
C LYS A 241 -14.06 1.64 12.67
N SER A 242 -13.49 0.86 13.59
CA SER A 242 -12.83 -0.41 13.26
C SER A 242 -13.79 -1.34 12.54
N GLY A 243 -13.37 -1.90 11.41
CA GLY A 243 -14.18 -2.83 10.61
C GLY A 243 -15.33 -2.19 9.81
N ALA A 244 -15.52 -0.87 9.86
CA ALA A 244 -16.53 -0.21 9.03
C ALA A 244 -16.09 -0.21 7.55
N PRO A 245 -16.96 -0.64 6.62
CA PRO A 245 -16.65 -0.57 5.20
C PRO A 245 -16.55 0.88 4.76
N VAL A 246 -15.49 1.22 4.02
CA VAL A 246 -15.36 2.51 3.34
C VAL A 246 -15.92 2.36 1.94
N VAL A 247 -17.03 3.03 1.66
CA VAL A 247 -17.63 3.04 0.32
C VAL A 247 -17.22 4.32 -0.39
N ILE A 248 -16.34 4.20 -1.38
CA ILE A 248 -15.93 5.31 -2.24
C ILE A 248 -16.76 5.22 -3.54
N GLU A 249 -17.49 6.28 -3.85
CA GLU A 249 -18.24 6.35 -5.10
C GLU A 249 -17.29 6.49 -6.30
N GLY A 250 -17.53 5.68 -7.33
CA GLY A 250 -16.71 5.63 -8.53
C GLY A 250 -15.59 4.59 -8.47
N ALA A 251 -15.05 4.25 -9.64
CA ALA A 251 -13.93 3.33 -9.75
C ALA A 251 -12.59 4.11 -9.76
N PRO A 252 -11.54 3.59 -9.11
CA PRO A 252 -10.21 4.15 -9.27
C PRO A 252 -9.78 4.07 -10.74
N PRO A 253 -8.98 5.03 -11.24
CA PRO A 253 -8.43 4.97 -12.58
C PRO A 253 -7.51 3.74 -12.74
N PRO A 254 -7.24 3.26 -13.97
CA PRO A 254 -6.34 2.13 -14.19
C PRO A 254 -4.98 2.32 -13.52
N GLY A 255 -4.53 1.29 -12.78
CA GLY A 255 -3.28 1.33 -12.02
C GLY A 255 -3.37 2.00 -10.65
N ALA A 256 -4.57 2.39 -10.22
CA ALA A 256 -4.86 2.87 -8.87
C ALA A 256 -5.84 1.93 -8.15
N VAL A 257 -5.92 2.07 -6.84
CA VAL A 257 -6.83 1.34 -5.95
C VAL A 257 -7.60 2.31 -5.06
N ALA A 258 -8.77 1.89 -4.59
CA ALA A 258 -9.50 2.63 -3.58
C ALA A 258 -8.77 2.50 -2.23
N PRO A 259 -8.48 3.62 -1.51
CA PRO A 259 -7.94 3.53 -0.17
C PRO A 259 -8.99 2.94 0.79
N GLU A 260 -8.54 2.04 1.67
CA GLU A 260 -9.42 1.34 2.62
C GLU A 260 -9.17 1.79 4.08
N GLY A 261 -10.09 1.41 4.97
CA GLY A 261 -9.99 1.65 6.41
C GLY A 261 -9.78 3.11 6.79
N GLY A 262 -8.87 3.38 7.73
CA GLY A 262 -8.57 4.73 8.21
C GLY A 262 -8.12 5.70 7.12
N PHE A 263 -7.37 5.21 6.12
CA PHE A 263 -6.95 6.04 4.98
C PHE A 263 -8.12 6.39 4.06
N GLY A 264 -9.00 5.42 3.80
CA GLY A 264 -10.22 5.65 3.02
C GLY A 264 -11.16 6.66 3.70
N HIS A 265 -11.36 6.53 5.01
CA HIS A 265 -12.15 7.48 5.79
C HIS A 265 -11.53 8.88 5.75
N LEU A 266 -10.22 9.01 5.95
CA LEU A 266 -9.50 10.27 5.83
C LEU A 266 -9.69 10.89 4.44
N TRP A 267 -9.50 10.10 3.39
CA TRP A 267 -9.59 10.56 2.00
C TRP A 267 -11.00 11.06 1.63
N LEU A 268 -12.06 10.45 2.18
CA LEU A 268 -13.43 10.92 2.01
C LEU A 268 -13.76 12.15 2.85
N SER A 269 -13.18 12.25 4.06
CA SER A 269 -13.50 13.32 5.02
C SER A 269 -12.90 14.67 4.61
N TYR A 270 -11.80 14.66 3.85
CA TYR A 270 -11.03 15.86 3.50
C TYR A 270 -10.85 15.97 1.97
N PRO A 271 -11.78 16.63 1.26
CA PRO A 271 -11.72 16.79 -0.20
C PRO A 271 -10.41 17.40 -0.71
N GLU A 272 -9.83 18.33 0.05
CA GLU A 272 -8.55 18.97 -0.26
C GLU A 272 -7.37 17.98 -0.22
N LEU A 273 -7.41 16.99 0.68
CA LEU A 273 -6.41 15.91 0.68
C LEU A 273 -6.58 15.02 -0.53
N ARG A 274 -7.83 14.71 -0.91
CA ARG A 274 -8.12 13.93 -2.10
C ARG A 274 -7.59 14.60 -3.37
N GLU A 275 -7.78 15.90 -3.52
CA GLU A 275 -7.27 16.67 -4.67
C GLU A 275 -5.74 16.66 -4.72
N ARG A 276 -5.07 16.79 -3.57
CA ARG A 276 -3.59 16.84 -3.50
C ARG A 276 -2.93 15.47 -3.62
N LEU A 277 -3.51 14.43 -3.00
CA LEU A 277 -2.96 13.07 -2.99
C LEU A 277 -3.39 12.25 -4.22
N GLY A 278 -4.58 12.51 -4.78
CA GLY A 278 -5.17 11.64 -5.79
C GLY A 278 -5.52 10.26 -5.22
N TRP A 279 -5.59 9.25 -6.08
CA TRP A 279 -5.93 7.89 -5.70
C TRP A 279 -4.74 7.14 -5.08
N ALA A 280 -5.03 6.11 -4.29
CA ALA A 280 -4.02 5.17 -3.81
C ALA A 280 -3.45 4.36 -4.98
N VAL A 281 -2.16 4.00 -4.93
CA VAL A 281 -1.46 3.31 -6.05
C VAL A 281 -1.18 1.84 -5.71
N TYR A 282 -0.98 1.53 -4.43
CA TYR A 282 -0.71 0.17 -3.95
C TYR A 282 -1.64 -0.17 -2.79
N ALA A 283 -1.75 -1.43 -2.39
CA ALA A 283 -2.43 -1.77 -1.14
C ALA A 283 -1.67 -1.22 0.07
N THR A 284 -2.37 -1.00 1.19
CA THR A 284 -1.73 -0.62 2.44
C THR A 284 -0.77 -1.70 2.88
N ARG A 285 0.44 -1.31 3.28
CA ARG A 285 1.43 -2.24 3.84
C ARG A 285 1.65 -1.95 5.30
N GLY A 286 1.50 -2.97 6.14
CA GLY A 286 1.89 -2.92 7.54
C GLY A 286 3.33 -3.39 7.71
N SER A 287 4.11 -2.68 8.52
CA SER A 287 5.44 -3.10 8.93
C SER A 287 5.71 -2.70 10.38
N GLY A 288 6.70 -3.34 11.01
CA GLY A 288 7.34 -2.73 12.17
C GLY A 288 7.99 -1.40 11.77
N GLY A 289 8.36 -0.59 12.73
CA GLY A 289 8.97 0.71 12.53
C GLY A 289 9.37 1.30 13.86
N ALA A 290 10.00 2.47 13.81
CA ALA A 290 10.36 3.18 15.02
C ALA A 290 10.19 4.68 14.84
N ILE A 291 9.85 5.36 15.92
CA ILE A 291 9.67 6.81 15.93
C ILE A 291 10.50 7.39 17.07
N GLN A 292 11.34 8.36 16.73
CA GLN A 292 12.00 9.24 17.68
C GLN A 292 11.45 10.64 17.52
N VAL A 293 10.99 11.20 18.62
CA VAL A 293 10.52 12.57 18.72
C VAL A 293 11.69 13.49 19.07
N PHE A 294 11.65 14.71 18.57
CA PHE A 294 12.58 15.80 18.88
C PHE A 294 11.78 17.05 19.28
N GLU A 295 12.44 18.07 19.84
CA GLU A 295 11.79 19.33 20.24
C GLU A 295 10.98 20.00 19.12
N ARG A 296 11.44 19.87 17.88
CA ARG A 296 10.92 20.56 16.68
C ARG A 296 10.65 19.59 15.52
N GLY A 297 10.18 18.38 15.86
CA GLY A 297 9.77 17.42 14.84
C GLY A 297 9.97 15.97 15.27
N LEU A 298 9.98 15.07 14.29
CA LEU A 298 10.17 13.65 14.53
C LEU A 298 10.84 12.96 13.35
N ILE A 299 11.47 11.82 13.63
CA ILE A 299 12.02 10.91 12.62
C ILE A 299 11.31 9.57 12.74
N LEU A 300 10.70 9.12 11.65
CA LEU A 300 10.20 7.75 11.52
C LEU A 300 11.20 6.91 10.75
N TRP A 301 11.51 5.73 11.26
CA TRP A 301 12.23 4.70 10.53
C TRP A 301 11.25 3.62 10.07
N SER A 302 11.35 3.27 8.79
CA SER A 302 10.65 2.15 8.17
C SER A 302 11.65 1.07 7.72
N PRO A 303 11.38 -0.22 7.97
CA PRO A 303 12.22 -1.34 7.52
C PRO A 303 12.26 -1.47 5.99
N HIS A 304 11.45 -0.68 5.29
CA HIS A 304 11.49 -0.50 3.86
C HIS A 304 12.66 0.39 3.38
N GLY A 305 13.57 0.80 4.28
CA GLY A 305 14.85 1.43 3.95
C GLY A 305 14.80 2.94 3.84
N LEU A 306 13.79 3.57 4.44
CA LEU A 306 13.62 5.02 4.47
C LEU A 306 13.45 5.50 5.90
N LEU A 307 14.06 6.66 6.17
CA LEU A 307 13.74 7.49 7.32
C LEU A 307 12.96 8.70 6.82
N TYR A 308 11.83 9.00 7.46
CA TYR A 308 11.01 10.17 7.18
C TYR A 308 11.27 11.19 8.29
N VAL A 309 11.83 12.34 7.93
CA VAL A 309 12.05 13.46 8.85
C VAL A 309 10.92 14.45 8.65
N LEU A 310 10.12 14.65 9.69
CA LEU A 310 8.98 15.57 9.69
C LEU A 310 9.30 16.71 10.66
N ALA A 311 9.58 17.90 10.13
CA ALA A 311 9.92 19.08 10.92
C ALA A 311 8.66 19.83 11.35
N ASP A 312 8.72 20.54 12.47
CA ASP A 312 7.59 21.31 13.01
C ASP A 312 7.19 22.53 12.14
N ASP A 313 8.08 22.97 11.26
CA ASP A 313 7.82 23.95 10.20
C ASP A 313 6.88 23.45 9.08
N GLY A 314 6.41 22.20 9.19
CA GLY A 314 5.50 21.58 8.24
C GLY A 314 6.19 20.97 7.02
N THR A 315 7.52 20.96 6.95
CA THR A 315 8.28 20.34 5.85
C THR A 315 8.69 18.91 6.16
N TRP A 316 8.80 18.08 5.13
CA TRP A 316 9.28 16.71 5.28
C TRP A 316 10.35 16.33 4.26
N LYS A 317 11.23 15.41 4.66
CA LYS A 317 12.26 14.82 3.79
C LYS A 317 12.41 13.33 4.07
N THR A 318 12.83 12.59 3.06
CA THR A 318 13.22 11.18 3.19
C THR A 318 14.72 11.04 3.10
N TYR A 319 15.27 10.17 3.95
CA TYR A 319 16.67 9.80 3.95
C TYR A 319 16.80 8.29 3.78
N PRO A 320 17.85 7.82 3.08
CA PRO A 320 18.14 6.42 3.02
C PRO A 320 18.48 5.88 4.41
N ASP A 321 17.94 4.71 4.77
CA ASP A 321 18.49 3.93 5.88
C ASP A 321 19.87 3.41 5.49
N ALA A 322 20.89 4.20 5.76
CA ALA A 322 22.27 3.86 5.49
C ALA A 322 22.84 3.00 6.61
N ALA A 323 22.18 1.89 7.01
CA ALA A 323 22.76 0.90 7.94
C ALA A 323 24.22 0.60 7.57
N PRO A 324 25.17 0.60 8.53
CA PRO A 324 26.55 0.27 8.21
C PRO A 324 26.56 -1.15 7.64
N LEU A 325 27.43 -1.33 6.66
CA LEU A 325 27.68 -2.59 5.97
C LEU A 325 28.00 -3.72 6.96
#